data_AF-A0A497M709-F1
#
_entry.id   AF-A0A497M709-F1
#
_cell.length_a   1.000
_cell.length_b   1.000
_cell.length_c   1.000
_cell.angle_alpha   90.00
_cell.angle_beta   90.00
_cell.angle_gamma   90.00
#
_symmetry.space_group_name_H-M   'P 1'
#
loop_
_entity.id
_entity.type
_entity.pdbx_description
1 polymer ?
#
loop_
_entity_poly.entity_id
_entity_poly.type
_entity_poly.pdbx_seq_one_letter_code
_entity_poly.pdbx_strand_id
1 'polypeptide(L)'
;MESNDKLRRIEKKHLPLFYRLILKIPMLKITGSFSGFFWTVICPIFILLNSFINFFILIYFKFPINVVLASLVPIFLLIILVKVTLKRLINWWNNFVVGGYTRRDVNEVLNEYMALINKEKEKSSKQHMPR
;
A
#
# COMPACT_ATOMS: atom_id res chain seq x y z
N MET A 1 30.02 -9.07 5.14
CA MET A 1 28.95 -10.02 5.53
C MET A 1 27.70 -9.59 4.79
N GLU A 2 27.56 -10.09 3.56
CA GLU A 2 26.58 -9.62 2.58
C GLU A 2 25.27 -10.36 2.83
N SER A 3 24.31 -9.69 3.51
CA SER A 3 22.96 -10.22 3.65
C SER A 3 22.30 -10.21 2.28
N ASN A 4 22.50 -11.29 1.54
CA ASN A 4 21.83 -11.60 0.30
C ASN A 4 20.36 -11.95 0.61
N ASP A 5 19.62 -10.95 1.10
CA ASP A 5 18.17 -11.02 1.22
C ASP A 5 17.61 -11.03 -0.19
N LYS A 6 17.52 -12.24 -0.74
CA LYS A 6 16.71 -12.53 -1.92
C LYS A 6 15.31 -12.06 -1.58
N LEU A 7 14.92 -10.91 -2.15
CA LEU A 7 13.57 -10.35 -2.04
C LEU A 7 12.57 -11.45 -2.35
N ARG A 8 11.97 -12.02 -1.30
CA ARG A 8 11.07 -13.16 -1.41
C ARG A 8 9.70 -12.67 -1.86
N ARG A 9 9.09 -13.44 -2.75
CA ARG A 9 7.69 -13.27 -3.14
C ARG A 9 6.81 -13.38 -1.90
N ILE A 10 5.90 -12.42 -1.72
CA ILE A 10 4.94 -12.48 -0.63
C ILE A 10 3.91 -13.52 -1.02
N GLU A 11 4.08 -14.72 -0.47
CA GLU A 11 3.10 -15.80 -0.57
C GLU A 11 2.05 -15.68 0.52
N LYS A 12 0.79 -15.94 0.18
CA LYS A 12 -0.36 -15.90 1.10
C LYS A 12 -0.19 -16.76 2.37
N LYS A 13 0.73 -17.73 2.34
CA LYS A 13 1.03 -18.66 3.44
C LYS A 13 1.90 -18.02 4.53
N HIS A 14 2.68 -16.99 4.19
CA HIS A 14 3.57 -16.29 5.11
C HIS A 14 2.97 -15.04 5.75
N LEU A 15 1.72 -14.69 5.42
CA LEU A 15 1.05 -13.56 6.06
C LEU A 15 0.56 -13.92 7.48
N PRO A 16 0.59 -12.97 8.43
CA PRO A 16 0.02 -13.16 9.76
C PRO A 16 -1.45 -13.61 9.70
N LEU A 17 -1.89 -14.38 10.71
CA LEU A 17 -3.18 -15.07 10.73
C LEU A 17 -4.38 -14.14 10.41
N PHE A 18 -4.38 -12.93 10.96
CA PHE A 18 -5.42 -11.93 10.72
C PHE A 18 -5.57 -11.56 9.25
N TYR A 19 -4.46 -11.29 8.56
CA TYR A 19 -4.45 -10.98 7.14
C TYR A 19 -4.90 -12.17 6.29
N ARG A 20 -4.54 -13.38 6.72
CA ARG A 20 -4.94 -14.62 6.06
C ARG A 20 -6.45 -14.84 6.14
N LEU A 21 -7.07 -14.53 7.28
CA LEU A 21 -8.53 -14.54 7.45
C LEU A 21 -9.20 -13.51 6.53
N ILE A 22 -8.72 -12.28 6.54
CA ILE A 22 -9.29 -11.18 5.73
C ILE A 22 -9.23 -11.52 4.23
N LEU A 23 -8.14 -12.14 3.78
CA LEU A 23 -7.98 -12.59 2.38
C LEU A 23 -8.83 -13.82 2.01
N LYS A 24 -9.23 -14.65 2.97
CA LYS A 24 -10.00 -15.88 2.74
C LYS A 24 -11.48 -15.60 2.46
N ILE A 25 -12.00 -14.46 2.92
CA ILE A 25 -13.37 -14.05 2.64
C ILE A 25 -13.56 -14.01 1.10
N PRO A 26 -14.61 -14.61 0.52
CA PRO A 26 -14.90 -14.44 -0.90
C PRO A 26 -15.40 -13.01 -1.13
N MET A 27 -14.68 -12.21 -1.93
CA MET A 27 -15.16 -10.90 -2.36
C MET A 27 -14.91 -10.76 -3.86
N LEU A 28 -15.81 -10.05 -4.52
CA LEU A 28 -15.76 -9.74 -5.95
C LEU A 28 -14.34 -9.35 -6.36
N LYS A 29 -13.84 -10.00 -7.43
CA LYS A 29 -12.52 -9.70 -7.99
C LYS A 29 -12.59 -8.30 -8.60
N ILE A 30 -12.26 -7.28 -7.81
CA ILE A 30 -12.05 -5.92 -8.31
C ILE A 30 -10.75 -5.99 -9.13
N THR A 31 -10.89 -6.18 -10.44
CA THR A 31 -9.79 -6.39 -11.40
C THR A 31 -9.23 -5.04 -11.88
N GLY A 32 -7.97 -5.03 -12.32
CA GLY A 32 -7.07 -3.87 -12.46
C GLY A 32 -7.67 -2.55 -12.97
N SER A 33 -8.50 -2.55 -14.02
CA SER A 33 -9.08 -1.32 -14.59
C SER A 33 -10.15 -0.68 -13.70
N PHE A 34 -10.82 -1.46 -12.85
CA PHE A 34 -11.81 -0.95 -11.89
C PHE A 34 -11.17 -0.40 -10.60
N SER A 35 -9.86 -0.55 -10.42
CA SER A 35 -9.20 -0.14 -9.18
C SER A 35 -9.21 1.37 -8.99
N GLY A 36 -8.95 2.17 -10.04
CA GLY A 36 -9.00 3.63 -9.96
C GLY A 36 -10.43 4.14 -9.68
N PHE A 37 -11.40 3.64 -10.44
CA PHE A 37 -12.82 3.99 -10.26
C PHE A 37 -13.35 3.59 -8.86
N PHE A 38 -12.89 2.45 -8.33
CA PHE A 38 -13.23 2.04 -6.98
C PHE A 38 -12.78 3.04 -5.92
N TRP A 39 -11.56 3.56 -6.03
CA TRP A 39 -11.03 4.52 -5.06
C TRP A 39 -11.59 5.94 -5.25
N THR A 40 -11.83 6.38 -6.49
CA THR A 40 -12.27 7.75 -6.77
C THR A 40 -13.77 7.94 -6.63
N VAL A 41 -14.57 6.92 -6.94
CA VAL A 41 -16.04 7.04 -6.99
C VAL A 41 -16.70 6.18 -5.94
N ILE A 42 -16.39 4.88 -5.93
CA ILE A 42 -17.08 3.94 -5.03
C ILE A 42 -16.73 4.24 -3.58
N CYS A 43 -15.46 4.47 -3.26
CA CYS A 43 -15.01 4.69 -1.88
C CYS A 43 -15.61 5.96 -1.25
N PRO A 44 -15.58 7.15 -1.89
CA PRO A 44 -16.19 8.36 -1.33
C PRO A 44 -17.71 8.24 -1.17
N ILE A 45 -18.39 7.65 -2.15
CA ILE A 45 -19.83 7.39 -2.06
C ILE A 45 -20.13 6.49 -0.86
N PHE A 46 -19.36 5.41 -0.66
CA PHE A 46 -19.54 4.51 0.46
C PHE A 46 -19.28 5.20 1.81
N ILE A 47 -18.28 6.09 1.89
CA ILE A 47 -17.99 6.87 3.09
C ILE A 47 -19.15 7.81 3.41
N LEU A 48 -19.65 8.55 2.42
CA LEU A 48 -20.81 9.44 2.57
C LEU A 48 -22.03 8.67 3.04
N LEU A 49 -22.36 7.56 2.35
CA LEU A 49 -23.51 6.73 2.69
C LEU A 49 -23.39 6.15 4.11
N ASN A 50 -22.21 5.66 4.47
CA ASN A 50 -21.91 5.20 5.83
C ASN A 50 -22.11 6.31 6.87
N SER A 51 -21.68 7.53 6.56
CA SER A 51 -21.87 8.68 7.46
C SER A 51 -23.35 9.00 7.66
N PHE A 52 -24.14 8.97 6.58
CA PHE A 52 -25.59 9.17 6.66
C PHE A 52 -26.26 8.07 7.50
N ILE A 53 -25.93 6.80 7.24
CA ILE A 53 -26.48 5.67 8.00
C ILE A 53 -26.13 5.78 9.49
N ASN A 54 -24.88 6.11 9.83
CA ASN A 54 -24.49 6.30 11.23
C ASN A 54 -25.22 7.47 11.89
N PHE A 55 -25.43 8.56 11.16
CA PHE A 55 -26.23 9.69 11.65
C PHE A 55 -27.67 9.26 11.99
N PHE A 56 -28.33 8.52 11.10
CA PHE A 56 -29.67 7.98 11.36
C PHE A 56 -29.69 7.00 12.53
N ILE A 57 -28.71 6.10 12.63
CA ILE A 57 -28.60 5.15 13.74
C ILE A 57 -28.45 5.89 15.08
N LEU A 58 -27.63 6.93 15.12
CA LEU A 58 -27.39 7.71 16.34
C LEU A 58 -28.64 8.44 16.83
N ILE A 59 -29.49 8.91 15.91
CA ILE A 59 -30.73 9.63 16.22
C ILE A 59 -31.86 8.67 16.58
N TYR A 60 -32.01 7.57 15.85
CA TYR A 60 -33.15 6.68 15.99
C TYR A 60 -33.03 5.75 17.21
N PHE A 61 -31.83 5.29 17.51
CA PHE A 61 -31.59 4.39 18.64
C PHE A 61 -31.19 5.15 19.90
N LYS A 62 -31.63 4.64 21.05
CA LYS A 62 -31.21 5.17 22.36
C LYS A 62 -29.83 4.67 22.75
N PHE A 63 -29.13 5.47 23.55
CA PHE A 63 -27.89 5.07 24.18
C PHE A 63 -28.11 3.86 25.10
N PRO A 64 -27.19 2.87 25.13
CA PRO A 64 -25.90 2.79 24.44
C PRO A 64 -25.91 2.05 23.09
N ILE A 65 -27.06 1.48 22.71
CA ILE A 65 -27.18 0.60 21.55
C ILE A 65 -26.81 1.33 20.26
N ASN A 66 -27.13 2.62 20.17
CA ASN A 66 -26.81 3.46 19.03
C ASN A 66 -25.30 3.55 18.75
N VAL A 67 -24.46 3.65 19.78
CA VAL A 67 -22.99 3.69 19.64
C VAL A 67 -22.45 2.36 19.14
N VAL A 68 -22.96 1.25 19.68
CA VAL A 68 -22.55 -0.10 19.27
C VAL A 68 -22.93 -0.33 17.80
N LEU A 69 -24.17 -0.02 17.41
CA LEU A 69 -24.61 -0.17 16.02
C LEU A 69 -23.84 0.76 15.07
N ALA A 70 -23.63 2.02 15.46
CA ALA A 70 -22.89 2.98 14.64
C ALA A 70 -21.41 2.62 14.50
N SER A 71 -20.86 1.78 15.39
CA SER A 71 -19.49 1.28 15.28
C SER A 71 -19.36 0.05 14.37
N LEU A 72 -20.41 -0.77 14.26
CA LEU A 72 -20.37 -2.00 13.45
C LEU A 72 -20.20 -1.71 11.96
N VAL A 73 -20.91 -0.71 11.44
CA VAL A 73 -20.88 -0.34 10.02
C VAL A 73 -19.47 0.11 9.56
N PRO A 74 -18.78 1.05 10.24
CA PRO A 74 -17.42 1.43 9.85
C PRO A 74 -16.40 0.31 10.06
N ILE A 75 -16.57 -0.56 11.07
CA ILE A 75 -15.68 -1.72 11.26
C ILE A 75 -15.76 -2.65 10.05
N PHE A 76 -16.97 -2.96 9.57
CA PHE A 76 -17.14 -3.81 8.40
C PHE A 76 -16.50 -3.20 7.14
N LEU A 77 -16.66 -1.88 6.95
CA LEU A 77 -16.01 -1.16 5.86
C LEU A 77 -14.50 -1.19 5.94
N LEU A 78 -13.94 -1.01 7.14
CA LEU A 78 -12.51 -1.05 7.37
C LEU A 78 -11.93 -2.43 6.99
N ILE A 79 -12.62 -3.52 7.35
CA ILE A 79 -12.20 -4.88 6.97
C ILE A 79 -12.15 -5.03 5.44
N ILE A 80 -13.14 -4.52 4.72
CA ILE A 80 -13.18 -4.56 3.25
C ILE A 80 -12.02 -3.73 2.66
N LEU A 81 -11.82 -2.51 3.16
CA LEU A 81 -10.74 -1.61 2.70
C LEU A 81 -9.36 -2.20 2.91
N VAL A 82 -9.10 -2.75 4.11
CA VAL A 82 -7.83 -3.43 4.44
C VAL A 82 -7.59 -4.58 3.49
N LYS A 83 -8.62 -5.39 3.19
CA LYS A 83 -8.50 -6.49 2.25
C LYS A 83 -8.11 -6.05 0.84
N VAL A 84 -8.80 -5.05 0.30
CA VAL A 84 -8.54 -4.52 -1.05
C VAL A 84 -7.12 -3.96 -1.12
N THR A 85 -6.74 -3.18 -0.11
CA THR A 85 -5.40 -2.58 -0.01
C THR A 85 -4.32 -3.65 0.08
N LEU A 86 -4.51 -4.66 0.92
CA LEU A 86 -3.56 -5.75 1.09
C LEU A 86 -3.38 -6.57 -0.19
N LYS A 87 -4.48 -6.88 -0.89
CA LYS A 87 -4.41 -7.60 -2.17
C LYS A 87 -3.66 -6.79 -3.22
N ARG A 88 -3.89 -5.47 -3.28
CA ARG A 88 -3.16 -4.55 -4.15
C ARG A 88 -1.69 -4.49 -3.77
N LEU A 89 -1.37 -4.39 -2.48
CA LEU A 89 0.01 -4.32 -1.97
C LEU A 89 0.79 -5.60 -2.29
N ILE A 90 0.21 -6.78 -2.08
CA ILE A 90 0.85 -8.07 -2.42
C ILE A 90 1.10 -8.13 -3.94
N ASN A 91 0.12 -7.73 -4.75
CA ASN A 91 0.25 -7.75 -6.21
C ASN A 91 1.30 -6.74 -6.69
N TRP A 92 1.30 -5.54 -6.11
CA TRP A 92 2.28 -4.50 -6.39
C TRP A 92 3.69 -4.95 -5.99
N TRP A 93 3.87 -5.47 -4.77
CA TRP A 93 5.16 -5.98 -4.30
C TRP A 93 5.70 -7.11 -5.17
N ASN A 94 4.86 -8.10 -5.48
CA ASN A 94 5.26 -9.23 -6.30
C ASN A 94 5.59 -8.84 -7.75
N ASN A 95 4.97 -7.78 -8.29
CA ASN A 95 5.24 -7.33 -9.65
C ASN A 95 6.42 -6.36 -9.72
N PHE A 96 6.52 -5.39 -8.81
CA PHE A 96 7.56 -4.36 -8.84
C PHE A 96 8.86 -4.84 -8.19
N VAL A 97 8.79 -5.35 -6.96
CA VAL A 97 9.97 -5.67 -6.15
C VAL A 97 10.58 -7.01 -6.55
N VAL A 98 9.75 -8.03 -6.78
CA VAL A 98 10.21 -9.38 -7.17
C VAL A 98 10.40 -9.49 -8.68
N GLY A 99 9.59 -8.78 -9.47
CA GLY A 99 9.71 -8.73 -10.93
C GLY A 99 10.95 -7.98 -11.44
N GLY A 100 11.74 -7.38 -10.54
CA GLY A 100 13.06 -6.82 -10.86
C GLY A 100 13.04 -5.43 -11.49
N TYR A 101 11.86 -4.82 -11.67
CA TYR A 101 11.74 -3.46 -12.21
C TYR A 101 12.44 -2.44 -11.29
N THR A 102 12.20 -2.53 -9.98
CA THR A 102 12.82 -1.64 -8.98
C THR A 102 14.33 -1.88 -8.82
N ARG A 103 14.83 -3.09 -9.11
CA ARG A 103 16.27 -3.39 -9.01
C ARG A 103 17.08 -2.76 -10.15
N ARG A 104 16.49 -2.64 -11.35
CA ARG A 104 17.14 -1.97 -12.48
C ARG A 104 17.24 -0.46 -12.24
N ASP A 105 16.12 0.19 -11.93
CA ASP A 105 16.09 1.64 -11.74
C ASP A 105 16.95 2.11 -10.56
N VAL A 106 16.93 1.41 -9.42
CA VAL A 106 17.70 1.84 -8.24
C VAL A 106 19.21 1.74 -8.46
N ASN A 107 19.68 0.69 -9.14
CA ASN A 107 21.10 0.56 -9.46
C ASN A 107 21.55 1.59 -10.51
N GLU A 108 20.68 1.91 -11.47
CA GLU A 108 20.96 2.93 -12.48
C GLU A 108 21.06 4.32 -11.85
N VAL A 109 20.12 4.69 -10.98
CA VAL A 109 20.15 5.95 -10.21
C VAL A 109 21.35 6.02 -9.26
N LEU A 110 21.71 4.93 -8.58
CA LEU A 110 22.90 4.89 -7.71
C LEU A 110 24.20 5.04 -8.50
N ASN A 111 24.29 4.41 -9.67
CA ASN A 111 25.46 4.54 -10.54
C ASN A 111 25.60 5.96 -11.07
N GLU A 112 24.49 6.58 -11.48
CA GLU A 112 24.46 7.97 -11.92
C GLU A 112 24.88 8.93 -10.78
N TYR A 113 24.39 8.69 -9.56
CA TYR A 113 24.76 9.46 -8.38
C TYR A 113 26.26 9.32 -8.04
N MET A 114 26.80 8.11 -8.07
CA MET A 114 28.24 7.87 -7.85
C MET A 114 29.11 8.51 -8.94
N ALA A 115 28.64 8.52 -10.19
CA ALA A 115 29.33 9.19 -11.29
C ALA A 115 29.39 10.72 -11.09
N LEU A 116 28.34 11.33 -10.55
CA LEU A 116 28.32 12.75 -10.23
C LEU A 116 29.29 13.08 -9.09
N ILE A 117 29.31 12.30 -8.01
CA ILE A 117 30.24 12.47 -6.89
C ILE A 117 31.70 12.35 -7.37
N ASN A 118 32.00 11.37 -8.22
CA ASN A 118 33.36 11.17 -8.73
C ASN A 118 33.81 12.34 -9.63
N LYS A 119 32.91 12.86 -10.48
CA LYS A 119 33.19 14.06 -11.29
C LYS A 119 33.46 15.30 -10.43
N GLU A 120 32.75 15.44 -9.30
CA GLU A 120 32.95 16.55 -8.37
C GLU A 120 34.30 16.44 -7.63
N LYS A 121 34.66 15.24 -7.19
CA LYS A 121 35.98 14.96 -6.58
C LYS A 121 37.13 15.23 -7.54
N GLU A 122 37.05 14.78 -8.79
CA GLU A 122 38.08 15.06 -9.82
C GLU A 122 38.25 16.56 -10.07
N LYS A 123 37.16 17.32 -10.17
CA LYS A 123 37.20 18.78 -10.34
C LYS A 123 37.86 19.48 -9.15
N SER A 124 37.56 19.07 -7.92
CA SER A 124 38.20 19.66 -6.73
C SER A 124 39.70 19.34 -6.66
N SER A 125 40.12 18.14 -7.08
CA SER A 125 41.54 17.75 -7.06
C SER A 125 42.37 18.51 -8.09
N LYS A 126 41.80 18.83 -9.27
CA LYS A 126 42.47 19.61 -10.33
C LYS A 126 42.60 21.10 -9.98
N GLN A 127 41.78 21.62 -9.07
CA GLN A 127 41.89 23.00 -8.56
C GLN A 127 42.90 23.16 -7.41
N HIS A 128 43.46 22.07 -6.88
CA HIS A 128 44.45 22.09 -5.78
C HIS A 128 45.88 21.71 -6.21
N MET A 129 46.17 21.61 -7.50
CA MET A 129 47.54 21.66 -8.00
C MET A 129 47.92 23.14 -8.27
N PRO A 130 48.72 23.79 -7.40
CA PRO A 130 49.36 25.05 -7.78
C PRO A 130 50.32 24.77 -8.94
N ARG A 131 50.27 25.65 -9.95
CA ARG A 131 51.28 25.71 -11.01
C ARG A 131 52.64 26.09 -10.46
#